data_AF-A0A3A5VLF4-F1
#
_entry.id   AF-A0A3A5VLF4-F1
#
_cell.length_a   1.000
_cell.length_b   1.000
_cell.length_c   1.000
_cell.angle_alpha   90.00
_cell.angle_beta   90.00
_cell.angle_gamma   90.00
#
_symmetry.space_group_name_H-M   'P 1'
#
loop_
_entity.id
_entity.type
_entity.pdbx_description
1 polymer ?
#
loop_
_entity_poly.entity_id
_entity_poly.type
_entity_poly.pdbx_seq_one_letter_code
_entity_poly.pdbx_strand_id
1 'polypeptide(L)'
;MFSADEPLFWAERKAEHYSVFKEGSVVCFQENRLSGSRKVGIVVALLFAFLPVVFSIVMIVDASEQDTVPFQNEEEGCGDGWIESGDLLPGKLYCVPPTGPEIISLDSLEVSDDQHIRETSEGDVFEYRWEAVDDYLVFGSIIDGEYECMTLLPQDNLDDEWTYADLSIRVGQYNPDWCGSAVGESSRNYSADEPHPYDGIWLYDVEYGDPMNRLVMIKFDGLDVLIQDGESEAYMRSGGDFYEPEGTPLGMLCITLPISLLFLAGADPRKRALYLDVDAGKMVRRRVGRWPSFQTTWEDVDFSSASLNRTVRIQEHVEHDESGPGRRWTTQHPGFDLLISRKNGPLVPVFFEDGGDLTLHESTILAILNGLNVGEEPYRLHLEEPPEKQPAIQEASPAQVDDEGANAPVGTSMGGDSGAFWNIEGDKNP
;
A
#
# COMPACT_ATOMS: atom_id res chain seq x y z
N MET A 1 -13.96 -13.81 13.29
CA MET A 1 -15.01 -14.37 14.17
C MET A 1 -14.27 -15.26 15.15
N PHE A 2 -14.16 -14.89 16.44
CA PHE A 2 -13.48 -15.75 17.42
C PHE A 2 -14.29 -17.03 17.56
N SER A 3 -13.62 -18.19 17.59
CA SER A 3 -14.27 -19.42 18.03
C SER A 3 -14.78 -19.17 19.46
N ALA A 4 -16.01 -19.58 19.76
CA ALA A 4 -16.62 -19.38 21.08
C ALA A 4 -15.80 -20.01 22.23
N ASP A 5 -14.82 -20.86 21.89
CA ASP A 5 -14.01 -21.64 22.81
C ASP A 5 -12.64 -21.01 23.13
N GLU A 6 -12.20 -19.93 22.44
CA GLU A 6 -10.90 -19.31 22.72
C GLU A 6 -10.95 -18.32 23.89
N PRO A 7 -9.98 -18.37 24.82
CA PRO A 7 -9.98 -17.51 25.98
C PRO A 7 -9.50 -16.10 25.60
N LEU A 8 -10.16 -15.06 26.11
CA LEU A 8 -9.74 -13.67 25.83
C LEU A 8 -8.39 -13.32 26.48
N PHE A 9 -8.08 -13.99 27.59
CA PHE A 9 -6.81 -13.93 28.29
C PHE A 9 -6.33 -15.34 28.65
N TRP A 10 -5.05 -15.60 28.36
CA TRP A 10 -4.33 -16.79 28.82
C TRP A 10 -3.43 -16.40 29.99
N ALA A 11 -3.77 -16.84 31.20
CA ALA A 11 -2.92 -16.68 32.37
C ALA A 11 -1.90 -17.83 32.42
N GLU A 12 -0.64 -17.52 32.11
CA GLU A 12 0.49 -18.46 32.16
C GLU A 12 0.77 -18.92 33.60
N ARG A 13 1.53 -20.01 33.76
CA ARG A 13 1.96 -20.64 35.02
C ARG A 13 2.89 -19.79 35.90
N LYS A 14 2.50 -18.55 36.21
CA LYS A 14 3.21 -17.53 37.00
C LYS A 14 2.19 -16.62 37.68
N ALA A 15 1.62 -17.07 38.78
CA ALA A 15 0.52 -16.38 39.44
C ALA A 15 0.84 -14.94 39.85
N GLU A 16 2.09 -14.66 40.25
CA GLU A 16 2.57 -13.33 40.62
C GLU A 16 2.58 -12.33 39.45
N HIS A 17 2.43 -12.82 38.21
CA HIS A 17 2.29 -11.97 37.03
C HIS A 17 0.90 -11.38 36.85
N TYR A 18 -0.08 -11.71 37.70
CA TYR A 18 -1.45 -11.21 37.57
C TYR A 18 -1.90 -10.53 38.85
N SER A 19 -2.75 -9.51 38.73
CA SER A 19 -3.41 -8.90 39.87
C SER A 19 -4.87 -8.60 39.58
N VAL A 20 -5.67 -8.64 40.63
CA VAL A 20 -7.09 -8.36 40.60
C VAL A 20 -7.35 -7.24 41.60
N PHE A 21 -8.07 -6.22 41.16
CA PHE A 21 -8.52 -5.13 42.03
C PHE A 21 -9.96 -4.76 41.71
N LYS A 22 -10.68 -4.29 42.72
CA LYS A 22 -12.08 -3.87 42.59
C LYS A 22 -12.19 -2.38 42.87
N GLU A 23 -12.79 -1.64 41.95
CA GLU A 23 -13.07 -0.21 42.07
C GLU A 23 -14.56 0.02 41.82
N GLY A 24 -15.33 0.15 42.91
CA GLY A 24 -16.79 0.19 42.82
C GLY A 24 -17.38 -1.11 42.26
N SER A 25 -18.14 -0.98 41.17
CA SER A 25 -18.75 -2.10 40.43
C SER A 25 -17.78 -2.80 39.47
N VAL A 26 -16.58 -2.25 39.26
CA VAL A 26 -15.65 -2.72 38.25
C VAL A 26 -14.58 -3.61 38.89
N VAL A 27 -14.48 -4.84 38.41
CA VAL A 27 -13.38 -5.77 38.72
C VAL A 27 -12.36 -5.70 37.59
N CYS A 28 -11.12 -5.37 37.92
CA CYS A 28 -10.04 -5.32 36.94
C CYS A 28 -9.07 -6.48 37.17
N PHE A 29 -8.89 -7.31 36.15
CA PHE A 29 -7.84 -8.31 36.05
C PHE A 29 -6.74 -7.77 35.13
N GLN A 30 -5.50 -7.66 35.62
CA GLN A 30 -4.38 -7.14 34.84
C GLN A 30 -3.14 -8.02 34.91
N GLU A 31 -2.35 -7.96 33.84
CA GLU A 31 -0.97 -8.45 33.84
C GLU A 31 -0.03 -7.46 34.55
N ASN A 32 0.67 -7.92 35.58
CA ASN A 32 1.70 -7.16 36.29
C ASN A 32 3.03 -7.09 35.53
N ARG A 33 3.34 -8.13 34.74
CA ARG A 33 4.61 -8.26 34.01
C ARG A 33 4.36 -8.77 32.58
N LEU A 34 5.13 -8.28 31.62
CA LEU A 34 5.13 -8.84 30.28
C LEU A 34 5.80 -10.22 30.28
N SER A 35 5.15 -11.20 29.64
CA SER A 35 5.71 -12.52 29.40
C SER A 35 6.94 -12.45 28.48
N GLY A 36 7.77 -13.49 28.52
CA GLY A 36 9.02 -13.55 27.73
C GLY A 36 8.75 -13.53 26.23
N SER A 37 7.79 -14.35 25.77
CA SER A 37 7.33 -14.40 24.38
C SER A 37 6.86 -13.03 23.88
N ARG A 38 6.12 -12.30 24.72
CA ARG A 38 5.62 -10.96 24.39
C ARG A 38 6.74 -9.92 24.27
N LYS A 39 7.79 -9.99 25.10
CA LYS A 39 8.97 -9.13 24.95
C LYS A 39 9.67 -9.38 23.62
N VAL A 40 9.84 -10.64 23.23
CA VAL A 40 10.41 -11.01 21.93
C VAL A 40 9.53 -10.47 20.80
N GLY A 41 8.21 -10.68 20.88
CA GLY A 41 7.26 -10.16 19.88
C GLY A 41 7.32 -8.63 19.73
N ILE A 42 7.47 -7.89 20.83
CA ILE A 42 7.65 -6.43 20.77
C ILE A 42 8.94 -6.06 20.05
N VAL A 43 10.06 -6.72 20.36
CA VAL A 43 11.34 -6.45 19.68
C VAL A 43 11.23 -6.73 18.19
N VAL A 44 10.62 -7.85 17.80
CA VAL A 44 10.39 -8.20 16.40
C VAL A 44 9.51 -7.15 15.72
N ALA A 45 8.38 -6.77 16.32
CA ALA A 45 7.50 -5.74 15.77
C ALA A 45 8.20 -4.38 15.61
N LEU A 46 9.08 -3.99 16.55
CA LEU A 46 9.88 -2.77 16.42
C LEU A 46 10.87 -2.85 15.26
N LEU A 47 11.51 -4.00 15.03
CA LEU A 47 12.40 -4.20 13.88
C LEU A 47 11.65 -4.06 12.55
N PHE A 48 10.44 -4.63 12.46
CA PHE A 48 9.58 -4.49 11.28
C PHE A 48 9.00 -3.08 11.11
N ALA A 49 8.80 -2.32 12.18
CA ALA A 49 8.43 -0.91 12.11
C ALA A 49 9.59 -0.01 11.67
N PHE A 50 10.83 -0.37 12.00
CA PHE A 50 11.99 0.50 11.79
C PHE A 50 12.24 0.80 10.30
N LEU A 51 12.29 -0.24 9.46
CA LEU A 51 12.56 -0.08 8.02
C LEU A 51 11.57 0.85 7.30
N PRO A 52 10.24 0.64 7.38
CA PRO A 52 9.29 1.52 6.70
C PRO A 52 9.24 2.93 7.29
N VAL A 53 9.52 3.11 8.59
CA VAL A 53 9.63 4.45 9.20
C VAL A 53 10.84 5.19 8.65
N VAL A 54 12.02 4.57 8.63
CA VAL A 54 13.24 5.19 8.08
C VAL A 54 13.04 5.53 6.61
N PHE A 55 12.48 4.60 5.83
CA PHE A 55 12.13 4.85 4.43
C PHE A 55 11.19 6.07 4.29
N SER A 56 10.13 6.13 5.09
CA SER A 56 9.19 7.25 5.06
C SER A 56 9.84 8.59 5.44
N ILE A 57 10.77 8.59 6.41
CA ILE A 57 11.51 9.79 6.79
C ILE A 57 12.41 10.25 5.63
N VAL A 58 13.16 9.33 5.01
CA VAL A 58 14.01 9.65 3.84
C VAL A 58 13.16 10.26 2.73
N MET A 59 12.00 9.67 2.42
CA MET A 59 11.09 10.18 1.40
C MET A 59 10.56 11.59 1.71
N ILE A 60 10.22 11.87 2.98
CA ILE A 60 9.74 13.20 3.39
C ILE A 60 10.87 14.23 3.31
N VAL A 61 12.09 13.85 3.71
CA VAL A 61 13.26 14.74 3.65
C VAL A 61 13.60 15.08 2.21
N ASP A 62 13.66 14.08 1.33
CA ASP A 62 13.93 14.25 -0.11
C ASP A 62 12.89 15.17 -0.77
N ALA A 63 11.60 14.95 -0.48
CA ALA A 63 10.54 15.83 -0.96
C ALA A 63 10.67 17.27 -0.42
N SER A 64 11.15 17.45 0.82
CA SER A 64 11.35 18.79 1.40
C SER A 64 12.60 19.51 0.88
N GLU A 65 13.61 18.77 0.43
CA GLU A 65 14.81 19.35 -0.19
C GLU A 65 14.52 19.81 -1.63
N GLN A 66 13.65 19.12 -2.38
CA GLN A 66 13.19 19.56 -3.70
C GLN A 66 12.44 20.91 -3.65
N ASP A 67 11.67 21.19 -2.59
CA ASP A 67 10.99 22.48 -2.40
C ASP A 67 11.94 23.63 -1.99
N THR A 68 13.24 23.38 -1.78
CA THR A 68 14.17 24.38 -1.21
C THR A 68 15.47 24.57 -1.97
N VAL A 69 15.56 24.20 -3.25
CA VAL A 69 16.66 24.70 -4.09
C VAL A 69 16.54 26.22 -4.18
N PRO A 70 17.48 27.01 -3.61
CA PRO A 70 17.43 28.45 -3.71
C PRO A 70 17.69 28.80 -5.16
N PHE A 71 16.74 29.49 -5.79
CA PHE A 71 16.89 30.16 -7.09
C PHE A 71 18.21 30.93 -7.13
N GLN A 72 19.22 30.34 -7.76
CA GLN A 72 20.48 30.99 -8.07
C GLN A 72 20.86 30.62 -9.49
N ASN A 73 20.36 31.40 -10.44
CA ASN A 73 21.11 31.76 -11.64
C ASN A 73 20.67 33.19 -12.00
N GLU A 74 21.45 34.17 -11.52
CA GLU A 74 21.34 35.60 -11.89
C GLU A 74 22.07 35.90 -13.22
N GLU A 75 22.47 34.90 -14.00
CA GLU A 75 23.09 35.11 -15.29
C GLU A 75 22.01 35.35 -16.36
N GLU A 76 22.05 36.52 -17.02
CA GLU A 76 21.24 36.81 -18.21
C GLU A 76 21.68 35.90 -19.37
N GLY A 77 20.73 35.25 -20.06
CA GLY A 77 21.00 34.33 -21.18
C GLY A 77 20.78 32.85 -20.88
N CYS A 78 21.24 32.00 -21.80
CA CYS A 78 20.97 30.56 -21.80
C CYS A 78 21.83 29.70 -20.84
N GLY A 79 22.71 30.32 -20.04
CA GLY A 79 23.65 29.62 -19.19
C GLY A 79 24.75 28.87 -19.98
N ASP A 80 25.69 28.26 -19.24
CA ASP A 80 26.80 27.52 -19.83
C ASP A 80 26.32 26.24 -20.57
N GLY A 81 26.73 26.10 -21.84
CA GLY A 81 26.47 24.89 -22.64
C GLY A 81 25.25 24.95 -23.55
N TRP A 82 24.52 26.06 -23.55
CA TRP A 82 23.38 26.31 -24.45
C TRP A 82 23.64 27.56 -25.29
N ILE A 83 23.04 27.61 -26.48
CA ILE A 83 23.16 28.75 -27.38
C ILE A 83 21.78 29.37 -27.62
N GLU A 84 21.79 30.68 -27.86
CA GLU A 84 20.61 31.40 -28.29
C GLU A 84 20.16 30.90 -29.68
N SER A 85 18.87 30.61 -29.84
CA SER A 85 18.27 30.03 -31.04
C SER A 85 18.48 30.83 -32.33
N GLY A 86 18.84 32.12 -32.23
CA GLY A 86 19.18 32.97 -33.36
C GLY A 86 18.13 32.93 -34.48
N ASP A 87 18.58 32.65 -35.72
CA ASP A 87 17.78 32.65 -36.95
C ASP A 87 16.69 31.55 -37.02
N LEU A 88 16.67 30.57 -36.09
CA LEU A 88 15.64 29.52 -36.05
C LEU A 88 14.28 30.04 -35.59
N LEU A 89 14.28 31.16 -34.84
CA LEU A 89 13.10 31.85 -34.32
C LEU A 89 13.36 33.36 -34.40
N PRO A 90 12.92 34.05 -35.48
CA PRO A 90 13.11 35.48 -35.60
C PRO A 90 12.43 36.21 -34.44
N GLY A 91 13.19 36.99 -33.68
CA GLY A 91 12.64 37.96 -32.73
C GLY A 91 12.89 37.69 -31.24
N LYS A 92 13.04 36.44 -30.74
CA LYS A 92 13.29 36.14 -29.30
C LYS A 92 14.02 34.82 -29.00
N LEU A 93 14.68 34.81 -27.83
CA LEU A 93 15.66 33.86 -27.29
C LEU A 93 15.02 32.57 -26.75
N TYR A 94 15.08 31.49 -27.52
CA TYR A 94 15.08 30.14 -26.96
C TYR A 94 16.53 29.68 -26.78
N CYS A 95 16.75 28.83 -25.79
CA CYS A 95 18.02 28.19 -25.53
C CYS A 95 17.99 26.83 -26.20
N VAL A 96 18.87 26.62 -27.17
CA VAL A 96 18.97 25.36 -27.92
C VAL A 96 20.34 24.69 -27.67
N PRO A 97 20.41 23.36 -27.79
CA PRO A 97 21.68 22.64 -27.72
C PRO A 97 22.69 23.15 -28.78
N PRO A 98 23.99 23.22 -28.44
CA PRO A 98 25.04 23.69 -29.33
C PRO A 98 25.35 22.71 -30.47
N THR A 99 24.78 21.50 -30.42
CA THR A 99 24.94 20.44 -31.42
C THR A 99 24.10 20.68 -32.67
N GLY A 100 23.13 21.59 -32.63
CA GLY A 100 22.17 21.81 -33.72
C GLY A 100 21.06 20.74 -33.75
N PRO A 101 20.23 20.74 -34.80
CA PRO A 101 19.08 19.84 -34.89
C PRO A 101 19.53 18.40 -35.10
N GLU A 102 18.80 17.48 -34.48
CA GLU A 102 18.85 16.07 -34.84
C GLU A 102 18.27 15.89 -36.26
N ILE A 103 18.90 15.04 -37.06
CA ILE A 103 18.49 14.76 -38.44
C ILE A 103 18.12 13.28 -38.53
N ILE A 104 16.85 13.02 -38.83
CA ILE A 104 16.33 11.68 -39.11
C ILE A 104 16.13 11.57 -40.61
N SER A 105 16.86 10.68 -41.27
CA SER A 105 16.67 10.40 -42.69
C SER A 105 15.61 9.32 -42.90
N LEU A 106 14.63 9.62 -43.74
CA LEU A 106 13.58 8.71 -44.16
C LEU A 106 14.04 7.88 -45.36
N ASP A 107 13.69 6.60 -45.37
CA ASP A 107 13.87 5.72 -46.51
C ASP A 107 12.88 6.05 -47.64
N SER A 108 11.66 6.45 -47.26
CA SER A 108 10.60 6.84 -48.20
C SER A 108 9.56 7.72 -47.52
N LEU A 109 8.95 8.61 -48.29
CA LEU A 109 7.76 9.37 -47.92
C LEU A 109 6.70 9.14 -49.00
N GLU A 110 5.48 8.79 -48.59
CA GLU A 110 4.34 8.68 -49.49
C GLU A 110 3.16 9.46 -48.93
N VAL A 111 2.50 10.26 -49.77
CA VAL A 111 1.35 11.09 -49.39
C VAL A 111 0.09 10.56 -50.08
N SER A 112 -1.03 10.57 -49.38
CA SER A 112 -2.33 10.16 -49.92
C SER A 112 -3.23 11.35 -50.25
N ASP A 113 -4.16 11.13 -51.18
CA ASP A 113 -5.20 12.10 -51.56
C ASP A 113 -6.16 12.45 -50.40
N ASP A 114 -6.22 11.63 -49.35
CA ASP A 114 -7.09 11.79 -48.18
C ASP A 114 -6.35 12.27 -46.92
N GLN A 115 -5.28 13.05 -47.10
CA GLN A 115 -4.51 13.72 -46.04
C GLN A 115 -3.85 12.74 -45.04
N HIS A 116 -3.41 11.58 -45.53
CA HIS A 116 -2.54 10.68 -44.79
C HIS A 116 -1.13 10.73 -45.35
N ILE A 117 -0.18 10.48 -44.47
CA ILE A 117 1.24 10.40 -44.79
C ILE A 117 1.72 9.06 -44.27
N ARG A 118 2.52 8.40 -45.10
CA ARG A 118 3.26 7.21 -44.74
C ARG A 118 4.74 7.48 -44.92
N GLU A 119 5.48 7.33 -43.85
CA GLU A 119 6.93 7.41 -43.86
C GLU A 119 7.55 6.06 -43.47
N THR A 120 8.70 5.77 -44.05
CA THR A 120 9.52 4.62 -43.66
C THR A 120 10.84 5.16 -43.14
N SER A 121 11.25 4.74 -41.94
CA SER A 121 12.56 5.06 -41.38
C SER A 121 13.10 3.82 -40.66
N GLU A 122 14.36 3.48 -40.92
CA GLU A 122 15.03 2.30 -40.36
C GLU A 122 14.28 0.97 -40.57
N GLY A 123 13.43 0.90 -41.60
CA GLY A 123 12.58 -0.26 -41.91
C GLY A 123 11.24 -0.32 -41.17
N ASP A 124 10.95 0.62 -40.29
CA ASP A 124 9.66 0.79 -39.64
C ASP A 124 8.77 1.74 -40.46
N VAL A 125 7.47 1.42 -40.53
CA VAL A 125 6.48 2.20 -41.30
C VAL A 125 5.56 2.93 -40.32
N PHE A 126 5.54 4.25 -40.43
CA PHE A 126 4.68 5.12 -39.66
C PHE A 126 3.60 5.70 -40.58
N GLU A 127 2.35 5.61 -40.16
CA GLU A 127 1.21 6.19 -40.87
C GLU A 127 0.48 7.15 -39.94
N TYR A 128 0.29 8.38 -40.41
CA TYR A 128 -0.42 9.43 -39.68
C TYR A 128 -1.33 10.23 -40.61
N ARG A 129 -2.35 10.84 -40.01
CA ARG A 129 -3.28 11.75 -40.68
C ARG A 129 -2.98 13.17 -40.28
N TRP A 130 -3.22 14.13 -41.17
CA TRP A 130 -3.12 15.55 -40.83
C TRP A 130 -4.34 16.35 -41.25
N GLU A 131 -4.61 17.43 -40.53
CA GLU A 131 -5.63 18.42 -40.90
C GLU A 131 -5.22 19.82 -40.41
N ALA A 132 -5.35 20.82 -41.28
CA ALA A 132 -5.21 22.22 -40.88
C ALA A 132 -6.53 22.69 -40.25
N VAL A 133 -6.47 23.19 -39.01
CA VAL A 133 -7.60 23.67 -38.23
C VAL A 133 -7.29 25.10 -37.77
N ASP A 134 -8.00 26.08 -38.33
CA ASP A 134 -7.70 27.51 -38.16
C ASP A 134 -6.22 27.82 -38.48
N ASP A 135 -5.47 28.33 -37.50
CA ASP A 135 -4.04 28.66 -37.63
C ASP A 135 -3.13 27.50 -37.19
N TYR A 136 -3.69 26.33 -36.87
CA TYR A 136 -2.96 25.17 -36.36
C TYR A 136 -2.98 23.98 -37.33
N LEU A 137 -2.06 23.07 -37.12
CA LEU A 137 -1.94 21.81 -37.84
C LEU A 137 -2.07 20.67 -36.83
N VAL A 138 -3.01 19.76 -37.04
CA VAL A 138 -3.17 18.59 -36.17
C VAL A 138 -2.67 17.35 -36.91
N PHE A 139 -1.70 16.66 -36.30
CA PHE A 139 -1.24 15.34 -36.73
C PHE A 139 -1.85 14.27 -35.84
N GLY A 140 -2.21 13.13 -36.43
CA GLY A 140 -2.79 11.98 -35.76
C GLY A 140 -2.06 10.72 -36.10
N SER A 141 -1.23 10.24 -35.19
CA SER A 141 -0.52 8.96 -35.31
C SER A 141 -1.47 7.82 -34.97
N ILE A 142 -1.30 6.68 -35.64
CA ILE A 142 -2.14 5.50 -35.40
C ILE A 142 -1.52 4.66 -34.28
N ILE A 143 -2.14 4.67 -33.10
CA ILE A 143 -1.72 3.91 -31.92
C ILE A 143 -2.89 3.07 -31.45
N ASP A 144 -2.68 1.76 -31.30
CA ASP A 144 -3.70 0.78 -30.91
C ASP A 144 -5.00 0.82 -31.75
N GLY A 145 -4.91 1.28 -33.00
CA GLY A 145 -6.04 1.38 -33.92
C GLY A 145 -6.89 2.65 -33.77
N GLU A 146 -6.45 3.62 -32.98
CA GLU A 146 -7.05 4.93 -32.82
C GLU A 146 -6.07 6.05 -33.23
N TYR A 147 -6.60 7.23 -33.56
CA TYR A 147 -5.76 8.41 -33.84
C TYR A 147 -5.39 9.13 -32.55
N GLU A 148 -4.11 9.10 -32.18
CA GLU A 148 -3.55 9.92 -31.10
C GLU A 148 -2.99 11.20 -31.70
N CYS A 149 -3.50 12.36 -31.25
CA CYS A 149 -3.24 13.62 -31.94
C CYS A 149 -2.33 14.57 -31.17
N MET A 150 -1.48 15.23 -31.94
CA MET A 150 -0.66 16.36 -31.53
C MET A 150 -1.05 17.60 -32.33
N THR A 151 -0.97 18.78 -31.70
CA THR A 151 -1.26 20.06 -32.35
C THR A 151 0.04 20.83 -32.53
N LEU A 152 0.29 21.26 -33.75
CA LEU A 152 1.49 21.97 -34.19
C LEU A 152 1.10 23.36 -34.68
N LEU A 153 1.97 24.34 -34.47
CA LEU A 153 1.84 25.69 -35.02
C LEU A 153 2.85 25.88 -36.15
N PRO A 154 2.41 26.01 -37.42
CA PRO A 154 3.30 26.30 -38.53
C PRO A 154 3.94 27.68 -38.39
N GLN A 155 5.21 27.80 -38.75
CA GLN A 155 5.95 29.07 -38.71
C GLN A 155 5.30 30.16 -39.56
N ASP A 156 4.74 29.83 -40.72
CA ASP A 156 4.10 30.80 -41.63
C ASP A 156 2.83 31.43 -41.03
N ASN A 157 2.30 30.87 -39.95
CA ASN A 157 1.14 31.40 -39.24
C ASN A 157 1.53 32.32 -38.06
N LEU A 158 2.83 32.51 -37.80
CA LEU A 158 3.34 33.44 -36.79
C LEU A 158 3.70 34.80 -37.41
N ASP A 159 3.23 35.88 -36.80
CA ASP A 159 3.64 37.25 -37.15
C ASP A 159 5.12 37.48 -36.80
N ASP A 160 5.84 38.32 -37.54
CA ASP A 160 7.26 38.67 -37.28
C ASP A 160 7.53 39.21 -35.84
N GLU A 161 6.49 39.65 -35.12
CA GLU A 161 6.56 40.20 -33.75
C GLU A 161 5.82 39.35 -32.70
N TRP A 162 5.70 38.03 -32.90
CA TRP A 162 5.04 37.10 -31.99
C TRP A 162 5.67 37.07 -30.57
N THR A 163 4.89 36.62 -29.58
CA THR A 163 5.22 36.53 -28.16
C THR A 163 4.97 35.13 -27.60
N TYR A 164 5.51 34.82 -26.41
CA TYR A 164 5.28 33.51 -25.76
C TYR A 164 3.80 33.17 -25.57
N ALA A 165 2.94 34.17 -25.41
CA ALA A 165 1.50 33.98 -25.33
C ALA A 165 0.89 33.47 -26.65
N ASP A 166 1.48 33.82 -27.80
CA ASP A 166 1.03 33.39 -29.12
C ASP A 166 1.38 31.92 -29.40
N LEU A 167 2.39 31.39 -28.70
CA LEU A 167 2.74 29.97 -28.68
C LEU A 167 1.88 29.14 -27.70
N SER A 168 1.08 29.76 -26.85
CA SER A 168 0.34 29.02 -25.80
C SER A 168 -0.89 28.29 -26.36
N ILE A 169 -0.70 27.05 -26.79
CA ILE A 169 -1.78 26.17 -27.27
C ILE A 169 -2.38 25.42 -26.08
N ARG A 170 -3.71 25.43 -25.94
CA ARG A 170 -4.36 24.49 -25.01
C ARG A 170 -4.53 23.14 -25.69
N VAL A 171 -3.96 22.10 -25.08
CA VAL A 171 -4.15 20.71 -25.48
C VAL A 171 -5.64 20.41 -25.69
N GLY A 172 -5.98 19.87 -26.86
CA GLY A 172 -7.33 19.45 -27.22
C GLY A 172 -8.30 20.56 -27.65
N GLN A 173 -7.87 21.82 -27.72
CA GLN A 173 -8.75 22.92 -28.13
C GLN A 173 -9.10 22.90 -29.62
N TYR A 174 -8.23 22.36 -30.47
CA TYR A 174 -8.36 22.41 -31.94
C TYR A 174 -8.43 21.02 -32.60
N ASN A 175 -8.80 19.98 -31.84
CA ASN A 175 -8.81 18.62 -32.36
C ASN A 175 -9.95 18.41 -33.38
N PRO A 176 -9.65 17.91 -34.59
CA PRO A 176 -10.66 17.46 -35.55
C PRO A 176 -11.51 16.33 -34.99
N ASP A 177 -12.70 16.12 -35.58
CA ASP A 177 -13.66 15.09 -35.17
C ASP A 177 -13.10 13.65 -35.23
N TRP A 178 -12.07 13.40 -36.04
CA TRP A 178 -11.43 12.09 -36.15
C TRP A 178 -10.37 11.84 -35.06
N CYS A 179 -9.99 12.85 -34.30
CA CYS A 179 -9.04 12.69 -33.23
C CYS A 179 -9.60 11.82 -32.10
N GLY A 180 -8.83 10.83 -31.63
CA GLY A 180 -9.30 9.83 -30.66
C GLY A 180 -10.36 8.87 -31.21
N SER A 181 -10.60 8.89 -32.53
CA SER A 181 -11.51 7.93 -33.19
C SER A 181 -10.74 6.74 -33.73
N ALA A 182 -11.42 5.60 -33.83
CA ALA A 182 -10.87 4.41 -34.48
C ALA A 182 -10.56 4.65 -35.97
N VAL A 183 -9.44 4.09 -36.44
CA VAL A 183 -9.03 4.15 -37.83
C VAL A 183 -9.92 3.26 -38.69
N GLY A 184 -10.49 3.82 -39.76
CA GLY A 184 -11.30 3.07 -40.72
C GLY A 184 -10.50 2.11 -41.61
N GLU A 185 -11.10 1.00 -42.02
CA GLU A 185 -10.49 -0.04 -42.88
C GLU A 185 -10.43 0.31 -44.39
N SER A 186 -10.37 1.59 -44.76
CA SER A 186 -10.35 2.00 -46.18
C SER A 186 -8.98 1.75 -46.81
N SER A 187 -8.96 1.13 -48.00
CA SER A 187 -7.74 1.06 -48.82
C SER A 187 -7.38 2.46 -49.33
N ARG A 188 -6.22 2.98 -48.93
CA ARG A 188 -5.69 4.29 -49.33
C ARG A 188 -4.71 4.14 -50.50
N ASN A 189 -4.72 5.12 -51.40
CA ASN A 189 -3.73 5.22 -52.47
C ASN A 189 -2.66 6.22 -52.03
N TYR A 190 -1.40 5.81 -52.10
CA TYR A 190 -0.24 6.60 -51.73
C TYR A 190 0.58 6.94 -52.98
N SER A 191 1.12 8.15 -53.01
CA SER A 191 2.01 8.67 -54.05
C SER A 191 3.37 9.00 -53.44
N ALA A 192 4.45 8.43 -53.98
CA ALA A 192 5.82 8.69 -53.55
C ALA A 192 6.46 9.90 -54.27
N ASP A 193 5.76 10.48 -55.25
CA ASP A 193 6.27 11.62 -56.04
C ASP A 193 5.88 12.98 -55.41
N GLU A 194 5.09 12.97 -54.35
CA GLU A 194 4.61 14.18 -53.67
C GLU A 194 5.45 14.50 -52.44
N PRO A 195 5.91 15.76 -52.26
CA PRO A 195 6.63 16.16 -51.07
C PRO A 195 5.71 16.22 -49.85
N HIS A 196 6.29 16.32 -48.66
CA HIS A 196 5.52 16.56 -47.44
C HIS A 196 4.69 17.86 -47.60
N PRO A 197 3.41 17.91 -47.17
CA PRO A 197 2.57 19.11 -47.34
C PRO A 197 3.11 20.38 -46.68
N TYR A 198 3.99 20.23 -45.69
CA TYR A 198 4.70 21.29 -44.99
C TYR A 198 6.23 21.21 -45.19
N ASP A 199 6.66 20.70 -46.35
CA ASP A 199 8.07 20.66 -46.73
C ASP A 199 8.69 22.07 -46.71
N GLY A 200 9.84 22.21 -46.04
CA GLY A 200 10.56 23.46 -45.88
C GLY A 200 10.07 24.39 -44.76
N ILE A 201 8.96 24.08 -44.07
CA ILE A 201 8.34 24.92 -43.04
C ILE A 201 8.65 24.34 -41.64
N TRP A 202 9.01 25.20 -40.68
CA TRP A 202 9.13 24.79 -39.28
C TRP A 202 7.74 24.65 -38.64
N LEU A 203 7.54 23.56 -37.92
CA LEU A 203 6.35 23.24 -37.13
C LEU A 203 6.72 23.26 -35.66
N TYR A 204 5.93 23.95 -34.85
CA TYR A 204 6.21 24.16 -33.44
C TYR A 204 5.23 23.40 -32.56
N ASP A 205 5.75 22.52 -31.70
CA ASP A 205 5.01 21.92 -30.58
C ASP A 205 5.47 22.58 -29.28
N VAL A 206 4.52 23.04 -28.47
CA VAL A 206 4.81 23.84 -27.28
C VAL A 206 4.36 23.04 -26.06
N GLU A 207 5.34 22.53 -25.32
CA GLU A 207 5.14 21.87 -24.05
C GLU A 207 5.12 22.93 -22.93
N TYR A 208 4.00 23.06 -22.23
CA TYR A 208 3.75 23.97 -21.11
C TYR A 208 3.60 25.48 -21.45
N GLY A 209 3.00 26.21 -20.50
CA GLY A 209 2.45 27.56 -20.69
C GLY A 209 3.28 28.72 -20.13
N ASP A 210 3.02 29.92 -20.70
CA ASP A 210 3.76 31.17 -20.48
C ASP A 210 4.00 31.49 -18.98
N PRO A 211 5.26 31.78 -18.54
CA PRO A 211 6.47 31.99 -19.35
C PRO A 211 7.44 30.80 -19.43
N MET A 212 7.10 29.66 -18.83
CA MET A 212 7.99 28.49 -18.74
C MET A 212 7.58 27.42 -19.74
N ASN A 213 8.17 27.49 -20.94
CA ASN A 213 7.83 26.61 -22.04
C ASN A 213 9.04 25.85 -22.55
N ARG A 214 8.81 24.61 -22.97
CA ARG A 214 9.68 23.86 -23.88
C ARG A 214 9.05 23.88 -25.26
N LEU A 215 9.89 23.92 -26.28
CA LEU A 215 9.49 23.98 -27.68
C LEU A 215 10.18 22.85 -28.43
N VAL A 216 9.39 21.98 -29.06
CA VAL A 216 9.90 21.05 -30.06
C VAL A 216 9.66 21.66 -31.43
N MET A 217 10.72 21.78 -32.22
CA MET A 217 10.69 22.36 -33.55
C MET A 217 10.96 21.26 -34.56
N ILE A 218 10.04 21.04 -35.49
CA ILE A 218 10.11 19.96 -36.50
C ILE A 218 10.12 20.60 -37.88
N LYS A 219 11.01 20.16 -38.76
CA LYS A 219 11.02 20.58 -40.16
C LYS A 219 11.27 19.40 -41.08
N PHE A 220 10.42 19.27 -42.09
CA PHE A 220 10.62 18.34 -43.18
C PHE A 220 11.42 19.05 -44.29
N ASP A 221 12.48 18.42 -44.79
CA ASP A 221 13.28 18.88 -45.93
C ASP A 221 13.56 17.70 -46.87
N GLY A 222 12.61 17.45 -47.77
CA GLY A 222 12.60 16.26 -48.62
C GLY A 222 12.42 14.98 -47.82
N LEU A 223 13.49 14.19 -47.71
CA LEU A 223 13.52 12.95 -46.92
C LEU A 223 14.25 13.11 -45.59
N ASP A 224 14.73 14.31 -45.26
CA ASP A 224 15.33 14.57 -43.96
C ASP A 224 14.30 15.26 -43.06
N VAL A 225 14.15 14.77 -41.83
CA VAL A 225 13.35 15.38 -40.77
C VAL A 225 14.32 15.97 -39.75
N LEU A 226 14.25 17.29 -39.56
CA LEU A 226 15.05 18.02 -38.60
C LEU A 226 14.22 18.24 -37.34
N ILE A 227 14.77 17.83 -36.19
CA ILE A 227 14.13 18.00 -34.88
C ILE A 227 15.07 18.80 -34.00
N GLN A 228 14.56 19.88 -33.41
CA GLN A 228 15.30 20.72 -32.48
C GLN A 228 14.46 20.99 -31.25
N ASP A 229 15.01 20.67 -30.10
CA ASP A 229 14.44 21.12 -28.83
C ASP A 229 14.98 22.51 -28.47
N GLY A 230 14.10 23.33 -27.91
CA GLY A 230 14.41 24.62 -27.34
C GLY A 230 13.72 24.83 -26.00
N GLU A 231 14.42 25.50 -25.08
CA GLU A 231 13.89 25.86 -23.78
C GLU A 231 13.81 27.38 -23.61
N SER A 232 12.72 27.88 -23.04
CA SER A 232 12.61 29.31 -22.73
C SER A 232 13.66 29.73 -21.68
N GLU A 233 14.10 30.98 -21.71
CA GLU A 233 15.04 31.49 -20.69
C GLU A 233 14.48 31.36 -19.26
N ALA A 234 13.16 31.51 -19.09
CA ALA A 234 12.49 31.29 -17.81
C ALA A 234 12.57 29.82 -17.36
N TYR A 235 12.48 28.88 -18.30
CA TYR A 235 12.66 27.45 -18.03
C TYR A 235 14.09 27.15 -17.60
N MET A 236 15.09 27.63 -18.37
CA MET A 236 16.52 27.49 -18.04
C MET A 236 16.87 28.07 -16.65
N ARG A 237 16.33 29.25 -16.32
CA ARG A 237 16.56 29.90 -15.02
C ARG A 237 15.88 29.20 -13.86
N SER A 238 14.82 28.45 -14.11
CA SER A 238 14.12 27.71 -13.06
C SER A 238 14.93 26.53 -12.52
N GLY A 239 15.96 26.07 -13.26
CA GLY A 239 16.82 24.95 -12.86
C GLY A 239 16.05 23.65 -12.65
N GLY A 240 14.79 23.59 -13.11
CA GLY A 240 13.93 22.45 -12.95
C GLY A 240 14.24 21.42 -14.01
N ASP A 241 14.96 20.36 -13.63
CA ASP A 241 14.67 19.05 -14.20
C ASP A 241 13.21 18.71 -13.85
N PHE A 242 12.26 19.24 -14.63
CA PHE A 242 10.97 18.59 -14.82
C PHE A 242 11.18 17.44 -15.79
N TYR A 243 12.13 16.54 -15.49
CA TYR A 243 11.72 15.15 -15.59
C TYR A 243 10.47 15.10 -14.73
N GLU A 244 9.30 14.86 -15.33
CA GLU A 244 8.20 14.32 -14.56
C GLU A 244 8.85 13.28 -13.66
N PRO A 245 8.97 13.51 -12.32
CA PRO A 245 9.48 12.47 -11.49
C PRO A 245 8.39 11.42 -11.64
N GLU A 246 8.65 10.38 -12.43
CA GLU A 246 7.82 9.18 -12.48
C GLU A 246 7.43 8.91 -11.03
N GLY A 247 6.16 9.21 -10.71
CA GLY A 247 5.71 9.80 -9.44
C GLY A 247 6.72 9.90 -8.30
N THR A 248 7.00 11.11 -7.81
CA THR A 248 7.54 11.33 -6.46
C THR A 248 6.94 10.27 -5.51
N PRO A 249 7.73 9.37 -4.88
CA PRO A 249 7.19 8.21 -4.17
C PRO A 249 6.38 8.54 -2.91
N LEU A 250 5.90 9.78 -2.75
CA LEU A 250 4.91 10.20 -1.76
C LEU A 250 3.68 9.28 -1.78
N GLY A 251 3.29 8.73 -2.94
CA GLY A 251 2.26 7.69 -3.03
C GLY A 251 2.56 6.45 -2.18
N MET A 252 3.85 6.08 -2.03
CA MET A 252 4.28 4.98 -1.17
C MET A 252 4.11 5.28 0.32
N LEU A 253 4.05 6.55 0.74
CA LEU A 253 3.78 6.93 2.13
C LEU A 253 2.38 6.46 2.59
N CYS A 254 1.41 6.38 1.67
CA CYS A 254 0.09 5.84 1.93
C CYS A 254 0.12 4.36 2.33
N ILE A 255 1.21 3.65 2.03
CA ILE A 255 1.41 2.23 2.37
C ILE A 255 2.36 2.10 3.55
N THR A 256 3.50 2.79 3.51
CA THR A 256 4.56 2.63 4.53
C THR A 256 4.15 3.21 5.88
N LEU A 257 3.42 4.32 5.93
CA LEU A 257 2.98 4.91 7.20
C LEU A 257 1.94 4.04 7.92
N PRO A 258 0.85 3.56 7.28
CA PRO A 258 -0.08 2.66 7.96
C PRO A 258 0.57 1.35 8.41
N ILE A 259 1.42 0.74 7.58
CA ILE A 259 2.14 -0.49 7.95
C ILE A 259 3.03 -0.25 9.18
N SER A 260 3.78 0.86 9.19
CA SER A 260 4.60 1.26 10.34
C SER A 260 3.76 1.42 11.60
N LEU A 261 2.62 2.11 11.51
CA LEU A 261 1.70 2.32 12.63
C LEU A 261 1.14 1.00 13.17
N LEU A 262 0.81 0.04 12.30
CA LEU A 262 0.35 -1.29 12.70
C LEU A 262 1.41 -2.04 13.51
N PHE A 263 2.66 -2.05 13.03
CA PHE A 263 3.77 -2.68 13.77
C PHE A 263 4.06 -1.97 15.09
N LEU A 264 4.03 -0.63 15.13
CA LEU A 264 4.17 0.14 16.37
C LEU A 264 3.04 -0.13 17.36
N ALA A 265 1.80 -0.29 16.89
CA ALA A 265 0.67 -0.68 17.74
C ALA A 265 0.83 -2.11 18.28
N GLY A 266 1.35 -3.03 17.47
CA GLY A 266 1.73 -4.38 17.90
C GLY A 266 2.84 -4.38 18.96
N ALA A 267 3.82 -3.49 18.80
CA ALA A 267 4.95 -3.28 19.71
C ALA A 267 4.59 -2.56 21.02
N ASP A 268 3.32 -2.19 21.24
CA ASP A 268 2.92 -1.47 22.44
C ASP A 268 3.26 -2.31 23.70
N PRO A 269 4.12 -1.80 24.60
CA PRO A 269 4.56 -2.54 25.79
C PRO A 269 3.55 -2.46 26.94
N ARG A 270 2.48 -1.69 26.81
CA ARG A 270 1.52 -1.49 27.91
C ARG A 270 0.83 -2.80 28.29
N LYS A 271 0.67 -2.99 29.60
CA LYS A 271 0.03 -4.16 30.20
C LYS A 271 -1.39 -4.32 29.69
N ARG A 272 -1.83 -5.55 29.49
CA ARG A 272 -3.21 -5.85 29.11
C ARG A 272 -4.05 -5.96 30.39
N ALA A 273 -5.26 -5.44 30.33
CA ALA A 273 -6.21 -5.52 31.43
C ALA A 273 -7.62 -5.80 30.90
N LEU A 274 -8.35 -6.58 31.69
CA LEU A 274 -9.75 -6.89 31.52
C LEU A 274 -10.54 -6.19 32.63
N TYR A 275 -11.50 -5.37 32.25
CA TYR A 275 -12.39 -4.66 33.15
C TYR A 275 -13.77 -5.30 33.06
N LEU A 276 -14.31 -5.74 34.19
CA LEU A 276 -15.59 -6.42 34.33
C LEU A 276 -16.50 -5.48 35.14
N ASP A 277 -17.35 -4.72 34.48
CA ASP A 277 -18.31 -3.81 35.11
C ASP A 277 -19.60 -4.57 35.41
N VAL A 278 -19.72 -5.01 36.67
CA VAL A 278 -20.78 -5.91 37.13
C VAL A 278 -22.15 -5.24 37.04
N ASP A 279 -22.24 -3.96 37.39
CA ASP A 279 -23.51 -3.23 37.41
C ASP A 279 -23.98 -2.87 36.00
N ALA A 280 -23.04 -2.57 35.10
CA ALA A 280 -23.36 -2.26 33.70
C ALA A 280 -23.54 -3.51 32.81
N GLY A 281 -23.24 -4.72 33.31
CA GLY A 281 -23.28 -5.94 32.51
C GLY A 281 -22.30 -5.90 31.33
N LYS A 282 -21.14 -5.27 31.54
CA LYS A 282 -20.19 -4.92 30.47
C LYS A 282 -18.79 -5.40 30.79
N MET A 283 -18.09 -5.86 29.77
CA MET A 283 -16.68 -6.22 29.88
C MET A 283 -15.87 -5.48 28.82
N VAL A 284 -14.70 -4.97 29.20
CA VAL A 284 -13.82 -4.21 28.34
C VAL A 284 -12.39 -4.74 28.46
N ARG A 285 -11.79 -5.12 27.34
CA ARG A 285 -10.36 -5.41 27.25
C ARG A 285 -9.66 -4.20 26.66
N ARG A 286 -8.66 -3.68 27.37
CA ARG A 286 -7.84 -2.56 26.91
C ARG A 286 -6.44 -2.62 27.51
N ARG A 287 -5.56 -1.71 27.06
CA ARG A 287 -4.21 -1.57 27.62
C ARG A 287 -4.21 -0.56 28.77
N VAL A 288 -3.41 -0.83 29.81
CA VAL A 288 -3.28 0.06 30.98
C VAL A 288 -2.38 1.25 30.62
N GLY A 289 -2.86 2.46 30.84
CA GLY A 289 -2.07 3.68 30.68
C GLY A 289 -2.93 4.93 30.46
N ARG A 290 -2.26 6.08 30.36
CA ARG A 290 -2.91 7.39 30.14
C ARG A 290 -3.31 7.62 28.67
N TRP A 291 -2.60 7.00 27.74
CA TRP A 291 -2.82 7.18 26.30
C TRP A 291 -3.98 6.31 25.79
N PRO A 292 -4.67 6.73 24.72
CA PRO A 292 -5.68 5.89 24.07
C PRO A 292 -5.10 4.52 23.69
N SER A 293 -5.96 3.50 23.72
CA SER A 293 -5.64 2.17 23.21
C SER A 293 -6.88 1.60 22.55
N PHE A 294 -6.69 0.78 21.52
CA PHE A 294 -7.78 -0.06 21.02
C PHE A 294 -8.39 -0.85 22.18
N GLN A 295 -9.72 -0.82 22.25
CA GLN A 295 -10.47 -1.50 23.29
C GLN A 295 -11.52 -2.39 22.63
N THR A 296 -11.61 -3.62 23.10
CA THR A 296 -12.67 -4.54 22.71
C THR A 296 -13.70 -4.56 23.83
N THR A 297 -14.96 -4.41 23.47
CA THR A 297 -16.06 -4.29 24.43
C THR A 297 -17.09 -5.37 24.17
N TRP A 298 -17.55 -6.00 25.25
CA TRP A 298 -18.65 -6.96 25.25
C TRP A 298 -19.74 -6.47 26.19
N GLU A 299 -20.98 -6.51 25.71
CA GLU A 299 -22.19 -6.06 26.42
C GLU A 299 -23.14 -7.23 26.65
N ASP A 300 -24.15 -7.04 27.49
CA ASP A 300 -25.13 -8.08 27.90
C ASP A 300 -24.46 -9.29 28.59
N VAL A 301 -23.45 -9.03 29.41
CA VAL A 301 -22.71 -10.05 30.16
C VAL A 301 -23.41 -10.32 31.49
N ASP A 302 -23.78 -11.59 31.73
CA ASP A 302 -24.37 -12.02 33.00
C ASP A 302 -23.29 -12.55 33.94
N PHE A 303 -22.73 -11.67 34.76
CA PHE A 303 -21.70 -12.04 35.73
C PHE A 303 -22.18 -12.98 36.83
N SER A 304 -23.50 -13.06 37.10
CA SER A 304 -24.04 -13.99 38.10
C SER A 304 -23.97 -15.44 37.63
N SER A 305 -23.87 -15.65 36.31
CA SER A 305 -23.66 -16.97 35.71
C SER A 305 -22.21 -17.44 35.74
N ALA A 306 -21.28 -16.64 36.30
CA ALA A 306 -19.87 -16.97 36.20
C ALA A 306 -19.57 -18.30 36.90
N SER A 307 -18.92 -19.22 36.18
CA SER A 307 -18.54 -20.52 36.69
C SER A 307 -17.10 -20.82 36.33
N LEU A 308 -16.49 -21.74 37.09
CA LEU A 308 -15.14 -22.20 36.84
C LEU A 308 -15.19 -23.65 36.39
N ASN A 309 -14.70 -23.93 35.19
CA ASN A 309 -14.65 -25.28 34.65
C ASN A 309 -13.20 -25.75 34.54
N ARG A 310 -12.93 -26.94 35.07
CA ARG A 310 -11.65 -27.62 34.88
C ARG A 310 -11.55 -28.13 33.46
N THR A 311 -10.51 -27.71 32.73
CA THR A 311 -10.31 -28.11 31.33
C THR A 311 -8.83 -28.38 31.03
N VAL A 312 -8.58 -29.17 29.99
CA VAL A 312 -7.24 -29.36 29.41
C VAL A 312 -7.29 -28.84 27.99
N ARG A 313 -6.63 -27.70 27.75
CA ARG A 313 -6.54 -27.12 26.41
C ARG A 313 -5.40 -27.76 25.63
N ILE A 314 -5.67 -28.16 24.40
CA ILE A 314 -4.67 -28.73 23.50
C ILE A 314 -4.26 -27.65 22.51
N GLN A 315 -2.97 -27.34 22.44
CA GLN A 315 -2.41 -26.44 21.45
C GLN A 315 -1.65 -27.25 20.41
N GLU A 316 -2.03 -27.08 19.15
CA GLU A 316 -1.33 -27.71 18.02
C GLU A 316 -0.22 -26.80 17.51
N HIS A 317 0.93 -27.39 17.26
CA HIS A 317 2.10 -26.72 16.69
C HIS A 317 2.44 -27.39 15.37
N VAL A 318 2.70 -26.56 14.36
CA VAL A 318 3.12 -27.00 13.03
C VAL A 318 4.39 -26.24 12.68
N GLU A 319 5.48 -26.98 12.57
CA GLU A 319 6.75 -26.48 12.03
C GLU A 319 6.86 -26.95 10.60
N HIS A 320 6.87 -26.01 9.65
CA HIS A 320 7.07 -26.31 8.25
C HIS A 320 8.58 -26.32 7.95
N ASP A 321 9.09 -27.47 7.51
CA ASP A 321 10.44 -27.58 6.98
C ASP A 321 10.38 -27.41 5.46
N GLU A 322 11.26 -26.59 4.88
CA GLU A 322 11.26 -26.28 3.44
C GLU A 322 11.56 -27.50 2.56
N SER A 323 12.06 -28.60 3.16
CA SER A 323 12.52 -29.80 2.45
C SER A 323 11.85 -31.11 2.90
N GLY A 324 10.79 -31.11 3.72
CA GLY A 324 10.18 -32.34 4.23
C GLY A 324 8.79 -32.19 4.85
N PRO A 325 8.13 -33.30 5.25
CA PRO A 325 6.85 -33.24 5.94
C PRO A 325 7.04 -32.52 7.29
N GLY A 326 6.43 -31.35 7.41
CA GLY A 326 6.56 -30.49 8.59
C GLY A 326 6.24 -31.21 9.90
N ARG A 327 6.98 -30.90 10.96
CA ARG A 327 6.81 -31.51 12.27
C ARG A 327 5.53 -30.97 12.91
N ARG A 328 4.62 -31.87 13.26
CA ARG A 328 3.42 -31.54 14.05
C ARG A 328 3.56 -32.10 15.45
N TRP A 329 3.28 -31.30 16.45
CA TRP A 329 3.18 -31.77 17.84
C TRP A 329 2.09 -31.01 18.56
N THR A 330 1.57 -31.60 19.64
CA THR A 330 0.57 -30.97 20.49
C THR A 330 1.13 -30.76 21.89
N THR A 331 0.74 -29.65 22.53
CA THR A 331 1.01 -29.40 23.94
C THR A 331 -0.30 -29.38 24.71
N GLN A 332 -0.31 -29.99 25.88
CA GLN A 332 -1.47 -30.00 26.78
C GLN A 332 -1.27 -28.97 27.89
N HIS A 333 -2.30 -28.18 28.12
CA HIS A 333 -2.32 -27.10 29.09
C HIS A 333 -3.52 -27.34 30.04
N PRO A 334 -3.32 -28.05 31.15
CA PRO A 334 -4.35 -28.19 32.18
C PRO A 334 -4.56 -26.85 32.89
N GLY A 335 -5.82 -26.54 33.20
CA GLY A 335 -6.17 -25.27 33.83
C GLY A 335 -7.66 -25.12 34.11
N PHE A 336 -8.06 -23.87 34.34
CA PHE A 336 -9.45 -23.51 34.61
C PHE A 336 -9.95 -22.45 33.62
N ASP A 337 -11.06 -22.74 32.96
CA ASP A 337 -11.81 -21.73 32.19
C ASP A 337 -12.77 -21.00 33.14
N LEU A 338 -12.64 -19.67 33.23
CA LEU A 338 -13.69 -18.82 33.76
C LEU A 338 -14.73 -18.65 32.65
N LEU A 339 -15.91 -19.23 32.83
CA LEU A 339 -17.03 -19.14 31.89
C LEU A 339 -18.02 -18.10 32.37
N ILE A 340 -18.49 -17.26 31.45
CA ILE A 340 -19.54 -16.28 31.70
C ILE A 340 -20.55 -16.33 30.56
N SER A 341 -21.83 -16.37 30.90
CA SER A 341 -22.90 -16.35 29.90
C SER A 341 -23.16 -14.95 29.36
N ARG A 342 -23.44 -14.89 28.06
CA ARG A 342 -23.93 -13.70 27.36
C ARG A 342 -25.17 -14.11 26.57
N LYS A 343 -26.01 -13.13 26.22
CA LYS A 343 -27.15 -13.31 25.31
C LYS A 343 -26.80 -14.06 24.00
N ASN A 344 -25.58 -13.91 23.49
CA ASN A 344 -25.12 -14.51 22.24
C ASN A 344 -24.22 -15.75 22.42
N GLY A 345 -24.25 -16.39 23.60
CA GLY A 345 -23.48 -17.60 23.90
C GLY A 345 -22.52 -17.43 25.08
N PRO A 346 -21.93 -18.52 25.58
CA PRO A 346 -20.91 -18.45 26.62
C PRO A 346 -19.64 -17.80 26.10
N LEU A 347 -18.87 -17.24 27.00
CA LEU A 347 -17.57 -16.64 26.75
C LEU A 347 -16.58 -17.16 27.79
N VAL A 348 -15.33 -17.36 27.38
CA VAL A 348 -14.21 -17.62 28.29
C VAL A 348 -13.35 -16.34 28.45
N PRO A 349 -13.64 -15.46 29.42
CA PRO A 349 -12.81 -14.28 29.63
C PRO A 349 -11.35 -14.58 29.98
N VAL A 350 -11.10 -15.60 30.81
CA VAL A 350 -9.75 -15.95 31.26
C VAL A 350 -9.62 -17.47 31.37
N PHE A 351 -8.52 -18.01 30.84
CA PHE A 351 -8.06 -19.36 31.12
C PHE A 351 -6.84 -19.30 32.07
N PHE A 352 -6.88 -20.02 33.18
CA PHE A 352 -5.81 -20.11 34.17
C PHE A 352 -5.03 -21.41 34.00
N GLU A 353 -3.87 -21.36 33.33
CA GLU A 353 -3.01 -22.52 33.13
C GLU A 353 -2.26 -22.84 34.43
N ASP A 354 -2.45 -24.05 34.95
CA ASP A 354 -1.91 -24.41 36.25
C ASP A 354 -0.89 -25.56 36.22
N GLY A 355 -0.77 -26.24 35.08
CA GLY A 355 0.18 -27.35 34.93
C GLY A 355 -0.09 -28.54 35.85
N GLY A 356 -1.29 -28.64 36.42
CA GLY A 356 -1.67 -29.65 37.43
C GLY A 356 -1.58 -29.17 38.88
N ASP A 357 -1.02 -28.00 39.16
CA ASP A 357 -1.04 -27.38 40.49
C ASP A 357 -2.28 -26.49 40.65
N LEU A 358 -3.38 -27.08 41.14
CA LEU A 358 -4.67 -26.39 41.28
C LEU A 358 -4.57 -25.10 42.11
N THR A 359 -3.59 -24.99 43.00
CA THR A 359 -3.43 -23.86 43.94
C THR A 359 -2.67 -22.69 43.33
N LEU A 360 -2.04 -22.87 42.15
CA LEU A 360 -1.16 -21.88 41.55
C LEU A 360 -1.84 -20.50 41.43
N HIS A 361 -3.05 -20.47 40.88
CA HIS A 361 -3.80 -19.23 40.66
C HIS A 361 -4.89 -18.95 41.71
N GLU A 362 -4.92 -19.70 42.82
CA GLU A 362 -5.98 -19.65 43.84
C GLU A 362 -6.36 -18.21 44.25
N SER A 363 -5.37 -17.44 44.71
CA SER A 363 -5.58 -16.06 45.18
C SER A 363 -6.18 -15.14 44.11
N THR A 364 -5.82 -15.35 42.84
CA THR A 364 -6.31 -14.56 41.70
C THR A 364 -7.72 -14.97 41.33
N ILE A 365 -8.00 -16.27 41.25
CA ILE A 365 -9.33 -16.83 40.95
C ILE A 365 -10.33 -16.40 42.01
N LEU A 366 -10.00 -16.58 43.30
CA LEU A 366 -10.85 -16.19 44.42
C LEU A 366 -11.12 -14.68 44.43
N ALA A 367 -10.13 -13.85 44.12
CA ALA A 367 -10.31 -12.41 44.02
C ALA A 367 -11.29 -12.00 42.90
N ILE A 368 -11.25 -12.69 41.74
CA ILE A 368 -12.21 -12.45 40.65
C ILE A 368 -13.61 -12.90 41.05
N LEU A 369 -13.77 -14.13 41.54
CA LEU A 369 -15.08 -14.68 41.93
C LEU A 369 -15.75 -13.86 43.03
N ASN A 370 -14.99 -13.42 44.04
CA ASN A 370 -15.47 -12.50 45.07
C ASN A 370 -15.80 -11.13 44.48
N GLY A 371 -15.01 -10.64 43.51
CA GLY A 371 -15.29 -9.41 42.78
C GLY A 371 -16.63 -9.44 42.04
N LEU A 372 -16.93 -10.57 41.40
CA LEU A 372 -18.15 -10.85 40.63
C LEU A 372 -19.37 -11.22 41.51
N ASN A 373 -19.21 -11.27 42.84
CA ASN A 373 -20.24 -11.68 43.81
C ASN A 373 -20.77 -13.12 43.63
N VAL A 374 -19.94 -14.03 43.10
CA VAL A 374 -20.30 -15.46 42.93
C VAL A 374 -19.89 -16.31 44.15
N GLY A 375 -18.89 -15.86 44.91
CA GLY A 375 -18.36 -16.56 46.09
C GLY A 375 -17.31 -17.63 45.73
N GLU A 376 -16.80 -18.31 46.75
CA GLU A 376 -15.62 -19.20 46.62
C GLU A 376 -15.97 -20.66 46.30
N GLU A 377 -17.22 -21.06 46.52
CA GLU A 377 -17.71 -22.43 46.34
C GLU A 377 -17.38 -23.03 44.95
N PRO A 378 -17.52 -22.30 43.82
CA PRO A 378 -17.18 -22.84 42.50
C PRO A 378 -15.72 -23.29 42.37
N TYR A 379 -14.80 -22.68 43.11
CA TYR A 379 -13.39 -23.07 43.12
C TYR A 379 -13.11 -24.19 44.12
N ARG A 380 -13.69 -24.13 45.31
CA ARG A 380 -13.46 -25.13 46.37
C ARG A 380 -13.93 -26.53 45.98
N LEU A 381 -15.03 -26.63 45.22
CA LEU A 381 -15.51 -27.92 44.71
C LEU A 381 -14.44 -28.68 43.91
N HIS A 382 -13.60 -27.97 43.13
CA HIS A 382 -12.53 -28.59 42.34
C HIS A 382 -11.33 -29.05 43.18
N LEU A 383 -11.11 -28.46 44.35
CA LEU A 383 -10.06 -28.88 45.29
C LEU A 383 -10.45 -30.17 46.03
N GLU A 384 -11.74 -30.39 46.24
CA GLU A 384 -12.29 -31.55 46.94
C GLU A 384 -12.63 -32.71 45.98
N GLU A 385 -12.61 -32.48 44.66
CA GLU A 385 -12.89 -33.51 43.67
C GLU A 385 -11.79 -34.58 43.63
N PRO A 386 -12.15 -35.88 43.69
CA PRO A 386 -11.18 -36.96 43.61
C PRO A 386 -10.47 -36.96 42.24
N PRO A 387 -9.17 -37.32 42.17
CA PRO A 387 -8.35 -37.25 40.95
C PRO A 387 -8.97 -37.97 39.74
N GLU A 388 -9.75 -39.03 39.98
CA GLU A 388 -10.42 -39.83 38.93
C GLU A 388 -11.52 -39.07 38.16
N LYS A 389 -12.02 -37.96 38.71
CA LYS A 389 -13.04 -37.11 38.05
C LYS A 389 -12.45 -35.91 37.33
N GLN A 390 -11.16 -35.62 37.54
CA GLN A 390 -10.49 -34.54 36.84
C GLN A 390 -10.19 -34.97 35.39
N PRO A 391 -10.23 -34.04 34.42
CA PRO A 391 -9.89 -34.36 33.04
C PRO A 391 -8.46 -34.91 32.98
N ALA A 392 -8.33 -36.10 32.39
CA ALA A 392 -7.07 -36.83 32.36
C ALA A 392 -6.01 -36.03 31.58
N ILE A 393 -4.89 -35.75 32.23
CA ILE A 393 -3.67 -35.27 31.56
C ILE A 393 -3.04 -36.50 30.91
N GLN A 394 -3.16 -36.62 29.60
CA GLN A 394 -2.43 -37.68 28.88
C GLN A 394 -1.01 -37.17 28.65
N GLU A 395 0.01 -37.96 28.98
CA GLU A 395 1.38 -37.62 28.57
C GLU A 395 1.40 -37.44 27.05
N ALA A 396 1.95 -36.31 26.58
CA ALA A 396 2.07 -36.03 25.16
C ALA A 396 2.89 -37.15 24.50
N SER A 397 2.21 -38.05 23.80
CA SER A 397 2.87 -39.10 23.03
C SER A 397 3.51 -38.44 21.81
N PRO A 398 4.82 -38.60 21.56
CA PRO A 398 5.37 -38.23 20.27
C PRO A 398 4.61 -39.03 19.22
N ALA A 399 4.00 -38.36 18.24
CA ALA A 399 3.36 -39.05 17.13
C ALA A 399 4.38 -39.99 16.49
N GLN A 400 4.21 -41.30 16.70
CA GLN A 400 4.92 -42.31 15.94
C GLN A 400 4.41 -42.20 14.50
N VAL A 401 5.36 -41.99 13.59
CA VAL A 401 5.12 -42.09 12.16
C VAL A 401 4.89 -43.56 11.86
N ASP A 402 3.62 -43.96 11.71
CA ASP A 402 3.29 -45.23 11.08
C ASP A 402 3.56 -45.10 9.59
N ASP A 403 4.64 -45.76 9.18
CA ASP A 403 5.11 -45.89 7.81
C ASP A 403 4.29 -47.01 7.13
N GLU A 404 3.08 -46.72 6.66
CA GLU A 404 2.36 -47.63 5.75
C GLU A 404 1.68 -46.87 4.59
N GLY A 405 2.31 -46.99 3.42
CA GLY A 405 1.68 -47.63 2.27
C GLY A 405 0.54 -46.89 1.56
N ALA A 406 0.92 -46.18 0.51
CA ALA A 406 0.12 -45.78 -0.65
C ALA A 406 -1.23 -46.51 -0.86
N ASN A 407 -2.31 -45.73 -0.91
CA ASN A 407 -3.32 -45.78 -1.97
C ASN A 407 -4.25 -44.56 -1.85
N ALA A 408 -4.23 -43.68 -2.85
CA ALA A 408 -5.24 -42.64 -3.02
C ALA A 408 -6.58 -43.27 -3.42
N PRO A 409 -7.70 -42.67 -3.00
CA PRO A 409 -8.57 -42.11 -4.01
C PRO A 409 -9.17 -40.73 -3.67
N VAL A 410 -9.10 -39.86 -4.67
CA VAL A 410 -10.08 -38.87 -5.15
C VAL A 410 -11.18 -38.40 -4.18
N GLY A 411 -11.13 -37.10 -3.90
CA GLY A 411 -12.30 -36.20 -3.87
C GLY A 411 -12.98 -36.01 -2.51
N THR A 412 -12.78 -34.85 -1.88
CA THR A 412 -13.78 -33.79 -1.64
C THR A 412 -13.18 -32.73 -0.70
N SER A 413 -13.59 -31.48 -0.92
CA SER A 413 -13.15 -30.23 -0.29
C SER A 413 -12.74 -30.26 1.19
N MET A 414 -11.67 -29.53 1.51
CA MET A 414 -11.59 -28.77 2.77
C MET A 414 -10.90 -27.44 2.50
N GLY A 415 -11.68 -26.36 2.57
CA GLY A 415 -11.14 -25.07 3.01
C GLY A 415 -10.77 -25.22 4.48
N GLY A 416 -9.57 -24.76 4.82
CA GLY A 416 -9.05 -24.75 6.17
C GLY A 416 -8.03 -23.63 6.23
N ASP A 417 -8.52 -22.42 6.52
CA ASP A 417 -7.69 -21.28 6.90
C ASP A 417 -6.86 -21.68 8.12
N SER A 418 -5.58 -21.93 7.91
CA SER A 418 -4.59 -22.02 8.97
C SER A 418 -4.23 -20.60 9.41
N GLY A 419 -4.74 -20.20 10.57
CA GLY A 419 -4.43 -18.94 11.21
C GLY A 419 -2.96 -18.87 11.60
N ALA A 420 -2.14 -18.32 10.70
CA ALA A 420 -0.80 -17.89 11.02
C ALA A 420 -0.83 -16.74 12.05
N PHE A 421 0.11 -16.82 12.98
CA PHE A 421 0.22 -16.05 14.19
C PHE A 421 0.57 -14.57 13.93
N TRP A 422 -0.39 -13.79 13.44
CA TRP A 422 -0.41 -12.33 13.47
C TRP A 422 -1.86 -11.86 13.59
N ASN A 423 -2.43 -11.87 14.81
CA ASN A 423 -3.68 -11.16 15.06
C ASN A 423 -3.38 -9.66 15.15
N ILE A 424 -3.23 -9.02 14.00
CA ILE A 424 -3.54 -7.60 13.82
C ILE A 424 -5.05 -7.54 13.66
N GLU A 425 -5.74 -7.11 14.72
CA GLU A 425 -7.20 -6.95 14.75
C GLU A 425 -7.61 -5.94 13.68
N GLY A 426 -8.13 -6.43 12.56
CA GLY A 426 -8.96 -5.66 11.64
C GLY A 426 -10.40 -5.71 12.12
N ASP A 427 -10.90 -4.58 12.62
CA ASP A 427 -12.32 -4.40 12.88
C ASP A 427 -13.09 -4.58 11.56
N LYS A 428 -13.90 -5.65 11.49
CA LYS A 428 -15.10 -5.66 10.66
C LYS A 428 -16.28 -5.50 11.62
N ASN A 429 -16.84 -4.30 11.63
CA ASN A 429 -18.20 -4.03 12.08
C ASN A 429 -18.98 -3.50 10.87
N PRO A 430 -20.32 -3.64 10.88
CA PRO A 430 -21.16 -4.11 9.77
C PRO A 430 -21.09 -3.34 8.44
#